data_AF-A0A8X6U3I4-F1
#
_entry.id   AF-A0A8X6U3I4-F1
#
_cell.length_a   1.000
_cell.length_b   1.000
_cell.length_c   1.000
_cell.angle_alpha   90.00
_cell.angle_beta   90.00
_cell.angle_gamma   90.00
#
_symmetry.space_group_name_H-M   'P 1'
#
loop_
_entity.id
_entity.type
_entity.pdbx_description
1 polymer ?
#
loop_
_entity_poly.entity_id
_entity_poly.type
_entity_poly.pdbx_seq_one_letter_code
_entity_poly.pdbx_strand_id
1 'polypeptide(L)'
;MSFSKFLDPKLDLTFKKIFGTKKNKKILIHFLNDILGCTEVNIIQEIEFINTVINPETPSERQSIVDVLCQDSVGNKFVVEMQLARDKGFEKRAQLYAAKVYSRQTDKYANLQKVFFIAISNCTLFPDKSNYISSHTIRDDETNEHDLKDFQFVFIELSKFPKNKVEQLTNIVERWCFFFKYADETTDEDLKKIAKEAPIIKLAYDELDRERWEGKELTVYEKRMMDLQKEEGILEYKFEEGMEKGVEKGVEKGREEGRKAREIEMAKAMLAEAKLIFALLALGGYIANTYNIVHNATTERTSRHHATIEYTSRHHATIEYTSPPPGFTIVDTMNLAFTTTGLMIFLIYVFNTTFSWCEKKESSWKEELDSYIKEKDKLKGELRHLQNRVEIDLLSQQVHEMSLQNQSYTEEIGRLREELRSFRESFSTQMNSVSTQQVVPGRDNVFNSPSTNCTHL
;
A
#
# COMPACT_ATOMS: atom_id res chain seq x y z
N MET A 1 39.75 -22.18 -8.47
CA MET A 1 39.16 -21.38 -9.56
C MET A 1 40.27 -21.07 -10.54
N SER A 2 40.13 -21.45 -11.81
CA SER A 2 41.03 -20.95 -12.85
C SER A 2 40.67 -19.50 -13.09
N PHE A 3 41.57 -18.57 -12.77
CA PHE A 3 41.36 -17.16 -13.08
C PHE A 3 41.36 -16.96 -14.60
N SER A 4 40.49 -16.07 -15.08
CA SER A 4 40.43 -15.66 -16.48
C SER A 4 41.78 -15.06 -16.94
N LYS A 5 42.03 -15.11 -18.24
CA LYS A 5 43.20 -14.47 -18.86
C LYS A 5 43.13 -12.95 -18.73
N PHE A 6 41.96 -12.38 -18.96
CA PHE A 6 41.72 -10.94 -18.86
C PHE A 6 41.03 -10.60 -17.54
N LEU A 7 41.46 -9.51 -16.92
CA LEU A 7 40.85 -8.97 -15.72
C LEU A 7 39.54 -8.24 -16.05
N ASP A 8 38.62 -8.12 -15.09
CA ASP A 8 37.34 -7.44 -15.27
C ASP A 8 37.55 -5.90 -15.37
N PRO A 9 37.18 -5.25 -16.49
CA PRO A 9 37.32 -3.80 -16.69
C PRO A 9 36.35 -2.95 -15.86
N LYS A 10 35.35 -3.55 -15.20
CA LYS A 10 34.36 -2.84 -14.37
C LYS A 10 34.91 -2.46 -12.99
N LEU A 11 36.05 -3.01 -12.58
CA LEU A 11 36.68 -2.66 -11.32
C LEU A 11 37.45 -1.34 -11.43
N ASP A 12 37.49 -0.60 -10.33
CA ASP A 12 38.17 0.71 -10.24
C ASP A 12 39.62 0.67 -10.74
N LEU A 13 40.38 -0.33 -10.28
CA LEU A 13 41.81 -0.48 -10.59
C LEU A 13 42.07 -0.71 -12.09
N THR A 14 41.34 -1.64 -12.70
CA THR A 14 41.47 -1.99 -14.12
C THR A 14 40.93 -0.87 -15.00
N PHE A 15 39.77 -0.30 -14.65
CA PHE A 15 39.18 0.84 -15.36
C PHE A 15 40.14 2.04 -15.42
N LYS A 16 40.71 2.43 -14.27
CA LYS A 16 41.70 3.52 -14.20
C LYS A 16 43.00 3.19 -14.92
N LYS A 17 43.43 1.93 -14.95
CA LYS A 17 44.62 1.53 -15.73
C LYS A 17 44.41 1.76 -17.23
N ILE A 18 43.24 1.34 -17.75
CA ILE A 18 42.89 1.49 -19.17
C ILE A 18 42.64 2.96 -19.54
N PHE A 19 41.82 3.68 -18.76
CA PHE A 19 41.31 4.99 -19.17
C PHE A 19 41.96 6.17 -18.44
N GLY A 20 42.58 5.96 -17.28
CA GLY A 20 43.13 7.02 -16.43
C GLY A 20 44.65 7.24 -16.54
N THR A 21 45.35 6.52 -17.43
CA THR A 21 46.81 6.61 -17.56
C THR A 21 47.24 7.36 -18.82
N LYS A 22 48.31 8.15 -18.73
CA LYS A 22 48.89 8.89 -19.87
C LYS A 22 49.30 7.97 -21.04
N LYS A 23 49.83 6.79 -20.72
CA LYS A 23 50.20 5.76 -21.72
C LYS A 23 49.01 5.34 -22.58
N ASN A 24 47.82 5.24 -21.97
CA ASN A 24 46.62 4.72 -22.61
C ASN A 24 45.65 5.82 -23.08
N LYS A 25 46.12 7.08 -23.13
CA LYS A 25 45.36 8.25 -23.63
C LYS A 25 44.63 7.98 -24.95
N LYS A 26 45.26 7.25 -25.87
CA LYS A 26 44.68 6.90 -27.17
C LYS A 26 43.42 6.03 -27.02
N ILE A 27 43.39 5.11 -26.07
CA ILE A 27 42.22 4.24 -25.80
C ILE A 27 41.03 5.09 -25.37
N LEU A 28 41.24 6.02 -24.44
CA LEU A 28 40.20 6.95 -23.98
C LEU A 28 39.69 7.86 -25.10
N ILE A 29 40.58 8.42 -25.92
CA ILE A 29 40.19 9.29 -27.04
C ILE A 29 39.25 8.54 -28.01
N HIS A 30 39.63 7.32 -28.40
CA HIS A 30 38.79 6.51 -29.29
C HIS A 30 37.46 6.16 -28.64
N PHE A 31 37.47 5.72 -27.38
CA PHE A 31 36.24 5.44 -26.64
C PHE A 31 35.30 6.64 -26.62
N LEU A 32 35.80 7.84 -26.29
CA LEU A 32 35.00 9.06 -26.28
C LEU A 32 34.43 9.39 -27.66
N ASN A 33 35.25 9.33 -28.71
CA ASN A 33 34.79 9.57 -30.08
C ASN A 33 33.70 8.57 -30.50
N ASP A 34 33.88 7.28 -30.19
CA ASP A 34 32.95 6.23 -30.56
C ASP A 34 31.60 6.36 -29.82
N ILE A 35 31.64 6.64 -28.51
CA ILE A 35 30.43 6.76 -27.69
C ILE A 35 29.66 8.05 -27.95
N LEU A 36 30.37 9.16 -28.17
CA LEU A 36 29.74 10.44 -28.46
C LEU A 36 29.35 10.60 -29.94
N GLY A 37 29.74 9.66 -30.80
CA GLY A 37 29.49 9.71 -32.24
C GLY A 37 30.19 10.89 -32.89
N CYS A 38 31.40 11.22 -32.45
CA CYS A 38 32.15 12.34 -33.01
C CYS A 38 32.53 12.05 -34.48
N THR A 39 32.29 13.03 -35.34
CA THR A 39 32.56 13.01 -36.79
C THR A 39 33.41 14.20 -37.16
N GLU A 40 34.40 14.03 -38.05
CA GLU A 40 35.28 15.01 -38.72
C GLU A 40 35.45 16.42 -38.08
N VAL A 41 34.37 17.18 -37.92
CA VAL A 41 34.32 18.52 -37.30
C VAL A 41 34.52 18.53 -35.78
N ASN A 42 34.06 17.51 -35.05
CA ASN A 42 34.12 17.45 -33.58
C ASN A 42 34.95 16.27 -33.05
N ILE A 43 35.84 15.71 -33.87
CA ILE A 43 36.70 14.60 -33.47
C ILE A 43 37.70 15.04 -32.40
N ILE A 44 37.73 14.29 -31.30
CA ILE A 44 38.70 14.48 -30.23
C ILE A 44 40.04 13.93 -30.73
N GLN A 45 41.02 14.81 -30.90
CA GLN A 45 42.37 14.43 -31.34
C GLN A 45 43.31 14.22 -30.15
N GLU A 46 43.12 15.02 -29.12
CA GLU A 46 43.95 15.07 -27.93
C GLU A 46 43.10 15.34 -26.71
N ILE A 47 43.60 14.86 -25.56
CA ILE A 47 43.06 15.16 -24.24
C ILE A 47 44.15 15.46 -23.22
N GLU A 48 43.82 16.16 -22.17
CA GLU A 48 44.64 16.32 -20.98
C GLU A 48 43.88 15.82 -19.75
N PHE A 49 44.50 14.97 -18.94
CA PHE A 49 43.91 14.51 -17.69
C PHE A 49 43.91 15.64 -16.67
N ILE A 50 42.75 15.84 -16.05
CA ILE A 50 42.54 16.78 -14.94
C ILE A 50 42.45 15.98 -13.65
N ASN A 51 42.76 16.62 -12.51
CA ASN A 51 42.59 16.01 -11.20
C ASN A 51 41.14 15.53 -10.99
N THR A 52 40.97 14.25 -10.68
CA THR A 52 39.67 13.63 -10.45
C THR A 52 39.06 13.97 -9.09
N VAL A 53 39.85 14.52 -8.18
CA VAL A 53 39.39 15.00 -6.88
C VAL A 53 38.90 16.44 -7.01
N ILE A 54 37.58 16.58 -6.97
CA ILE A 54 36.84 17.84 -7.01
C ILE A 54 36.68 18.31 -5.55
N ASN A 55 37.70 19.03 -5.07
CA ASN A 55 37.77 19.52 -3.68
C ASN A 55 36.66 20.51 -3.36
N PRO A 56 36.06 20.46 -2.16
CA PRO A 56 35.05 21.44 -1.75
C PRO A 56 35.66 22.84 -1.65
N GLU A 57 34.94 23.86 -2.13
CA GLU A 57 35.36 25.27 -1.98
C GLU A 57 34.95 25.84 -0.61
N THR A 58 33.87 25.29 -0.06
CA THR A 58 33.33 25.66 1.25
C THR A 58 33.25 24.44 2.18
N PRO A 59 33.35 24.61 3.52
CA PRO A 59 33.24 23.49 4.47
C PRO A 59 31.91 22.72 4.40
N SER A 60 30.85 23.34 3.86
CA SER A 60 29.54 22.73 3.66
C SER A 60 29.47 21.82 2.43
N GLU A 61 30.41 21.94 1.49
CA GLU A 61 30.42 21.13 0.28
C GLU A 61 31.02 19.74 0.53
N ARG A 62 30.43 18.75 -0.13
CA ARG A 62 31.00 17.39 -0.15
C ARG A 62 32.11 17.33 -1.20
N GLN A 63 33.23 16.69 -0.86
CA GLN A 63 34.23 16.30 -1.84
C GLN A 63 33.61 15.34 -2.86
N SER A 64 33.92 15.51 -4.13
CA SER A 64 33.49 14.62 -5.21
C SER A 64 34.73 14.00 -5.84
N ILE A 65 34.71 12.69 -6.04
CA ILE A 65 35.80 11.96 -6.69
C ILE A 65 35.18 11.25 -7.89
N VAL A 66 35.79 11.45 -9.04
CA VAL A 66 35.41 10.80 -10.30
C VAL A 66 36.45 9.77 -10.73
N ASP A 67 36.09 8.84 -11.60
CA ASP A 67 37.06 7.84 -12.07
C ASP A 67 38.06 8.43 -13.06
N VAL A 68 37.54 9.17 -14.04
CA VAL A 68 38.34 9.86 -15.06
C VAL A 68 37.76 11.25 -15.34
N LEU A 69 38.63 12.25 -15.32
CA LEU A 69 38.34 13.61 -15.76
C LEU A 69 39.40 14.05 -16.76
N CYS A 70 38.97 14.53 -17.92
CA CYS A 70 39.88 15.09 -18.92
C CYS A 70 39.25 16.25 -19.69
N GLN A 71 40.09 16.99 -20.41
CA GLN A 71 39.67 18.02 -21.35
C GLN A 71 40.24 17.77 -22.74
N ASP A 72 39.52 18.16 -23.80
CA ASP A 72 40.08 18.17 -25.16
C ASP A 72 40.86 19.47 -25.46
N SER A 73 41.37 19.59 -26.69
CA SER A 73 42.11 20.76 -27.17
C SER A 73 41.29 22.05 -27.29
N VAL A 74 39.95 21.96 -27.32
CA VAL A 74 39.04 23.11 -27.37
C VAL A 74 38.59 23.50 -25.96
N GLY A 75 38.82 22.62 -24.98
CA GLY A 75 38.55 22.84 -23.57
C GLY A 75 37.27 22.16 -23.06
N ASN A 76 36.57 21.40 -23.91
CA ASN A 76 35.42 20.58 -23.48
C ASN A 76 35.87 19.60 -22.40
N LYS A 77 35.04 19.40 -21.38
CA LYS A 77 35.34 18.52 -20.25
C LYS A 77 34.60 17.19 -20.39
N PHE A 78 35.26 16.10 -20.05
CA PHE A 78 34.71 14.76 -20.10
C PHE A 78 34.86 14.10 -18.73
N VAL A 79 33.74 13.81 -18.09
CA VAL A 79 33.65 13.01 -16.87
C VAL A 79 33.26 11.60 -17.30
N VAL A 80 34.11 10.61 -17.01
CA VAL A 80 33.81 9.20 -17.31
C VAL A 80 33.78 8.40 -16.01
N GLU A 81 32.69 7.66 -15.81
CA GLU A 81 32.37 6.96 -14.57
C GLU A 81 32.04 5.49 -14.84
N MET A 82 32.62 4.59 -14.05
CA MET A 82 32.28 3.17 -14.01
C MET A 82 31.49 2.88 -12.74
N GLN A 83 30.27 2.34 -12.88
CA GLN A 83 29.42 1.99 -11.75
C GLN A 83 29.12 0.50 -11.74
N LEU A 84 29.78 -0.20 -10.82
CA LEU A 84 29.59 -1.64 -10.62
C LEU A 84 28.30 -1.97 -9.86
N ALA A 85 27.96 -1.17 -8.85
CA ALA A 85 26.80 -1.39 -7.98
C ALA A 85 25.75 -0.28 -8.16
N ARG A 86 24.49 -0.63 -7.90
CA ARG A 86 23.39 0.33 -7.98
C ARG A 86 23.46 1.29 -6.79
N ASP A 87 23.75 2.55 -7.07
CA ASP A 87 23.71 3.64 -6.10
C ASP A 87 22.40 4.42 -6.23
N LYS A 88 21.65 4.53 -5.13
CA LYS A 88 20.37 5.24 -5.13
C LYS A 88 20.63 6.74 -5.33
N GLY A 89 20.16 7.27 -6.45
CA GLY A 89 20.36 8.69 -6.80
C GLY A 89 21.63 8.94 -7.59
N PHE A 90 22.21 7.91 -8.22
CA PHE A 90 23.32 8.07 -9.15
C PHE A 90 23.05 9.10 -10.24
N GLU A 91 21.81 9.25 -10.70
CA GLU A 91 21.40 10.24 -11.68
C GLU A 91 21.62 11.67 -11.15
N LYS A 92 21.32 11.89 -9.86
CA LYS A 92 21.58 13.18 -9.20
C LYS A 92 23.08 13.40 -8.98
N ARG A 93 23.84 12.34 -8.67
CA ARG A 93 25.30 12.39 -8.55
C ARG A 93 25.95 12.76 -9.88
N ALA A 94 25.50 12.17 -10.97
CA ALA A 94 25.95 12.52 -12.32
C ALA A 94 25.73 14.00 -12.64
N GLN A 95 24.52 14.51 -12.38
CA GLN A 95 24.21 15.93 -12.56
C GLN A 95 25.06 16.84 -11.68
N LEU A 96 25.24 16.48 -10.40
CA LEU A 96 26.09 17.23 -9.47
C LEU A 96 27.55 17.28 -9.96
N TYR A 97 28.09 16.16 -10.43
CA TYR A 97 29.47 16.10 -10.90
C TYR A 97 29.67 16.97 -12.14
N ALA A 98 28.78 16.86 -13.13
CA ALA A 98 28.82 17.70 -14.32
C ALA A 98 28.70 19.19 -13.95
N ALA A 99 27.74 19.56 -13.09
CA ALA A 99 27.53 20.94 -12.66
C ALA A 99 28.76 21.50 -11.92
N LYS A 100 29.40 20.71 -11.04
CA LYS A 100 30.63 21.12 -10.36
C LYS A 100 31.76 21.37 -11.35
N VAL A 101 31.97 20.46 -12.31
CA VAL A 101 32.99 20.63 -13.34
C VAL A 101 32.72 21.89 -14.17
N TYR A 102 31.47 22.14 -14.54
CA TYR A 102 31.09 23.33 -15.29
C TYR A 102 31.32 24.63 -14.49
N SER A 103 30.88 24.66 -13.22
CA SER A 103 30.99 25.84 -12.35
C SER A 103 32.43 26.25 -12.01
N ARG A 104 33.37 25.31 -12.10
CA ARG A 104 34.80 25.51 -11.73
C ARG A 104 35.66 26.00 -12.88
N GLN A 105 35.07 26.17 -14.06
CA GLN A 105 35.77 26.77 -15.17
C GLN A 105 36.09 28.22 -14.83
N THR A 106 37.35 28.61 -14.98
CA THR A 106 37.85 29.94 -14.59
C THR A 106 37.67 31.00 -15.69
N ASP A 107 37.09 30.60 -16.82
CA ASP A 107 36.91 31.47 -17.98
C ASP A 107 35.73 32.43 -17.82
N LYS A 108 35.70 33.46 -18.69
CA LYS A 108 34.54 34.35 -18.75
C LYS A 108 33.29 33.56 -19.14
N TYR A 109 32.12 33.95 -18.64
CA TYR A 109 30.85 33.24 -18.89
C TYR A 109 30.57 32.93 -20.38
N ALA A 110 30.95 33.83 -21.29
CA ALA A 110 30.76 33.63 -22.74
C ALA A 110 31.64 32.52 -23.35
N ASN A 111 32.66 32.05 -22.64
CA ASN A 111 33.65 31.09 -23.10
C ASN A 111 33.61 29.76 -22.32
N LEU A 112 32.59 29.55 -21.49
CA LEU A 112 32.43 28.28 -20.77
C LEU A 112 32.32 27.13 -21.77
N GLN A 113 33.06 26.06 -21.51
CA GLN A 113 33.12 24.90 -22.39
C GLN A 113 32.13 23.84 -21.95
N LYS A 114 31.71 23.02 -22.92
CA LYS A 114 30.74 21.96 -22.72
C LYS A 114 31.29 20.88 -21.79
N VAL A 115 30.39 20.30 -20.98
CA VAL A 115 30.67 19.15 -20.11
C VAL A 115 29.89 17.94 -20.59
N PHE A 116 30.62 16.89 -20.91
CA PHE A 116 30.10 15.56 -21.21
C PHE A 116 30.26 14.68 -19.98
N PHE A 117 29.17 14.04 -19.58
CA PHE A 117 29.19 13.03 -18.52
C PHE A 117 28.84 11.68 -19.14
N ILE A 118 29.75 10.72 -19.07
CA ILE A 118 29.59 9.38 -19.60
C ILE A 118 29.65 8.38 -18.44
N ALA A 119 28.55 7.69 -18.19
CA ALA A 119 28.50 6.61 -17.20
C ALA A 119 28.33 5.26 -17.87
N ILE A 120 29.19 4.32 -17.49
CA ILE A 120 29.06 2.90 -17.81
C ILE A 120 28.57 2.21 -16.53
N SER A 121 27.41 1.58 -16.57
CA SER A 121 26.78 0.95 -15.41
C SER A 121 26.54 -0.52 -15.63
N ASN A 122 26.92 -1.34 -14.65
CA ASN A 122 26.57 -2.76 -14.61
C ASN A 122 25.13 -3.01 -14.13
N CYS A 123 24.38 -1.96 -13.78
CA CYS A 123 23.02 -2.05 -13.26
C CYS A 123 22.01 -1.38 -14.20
N THR A 124 20.72 -1.55 -13.90
CA THR A 124 19.63 -0.80 -14.53
C THR A 124 19.38 0.49 -13.74
N LEU A 125 19.71 1.62 -14.36
CA LEU A 125 19.45 2.98 -13.88
C LEU A 125 18.05 3.45 -14.28
N PHE A 126 17.68 3.24 -15.55
CA PHE A 126 16.39 3.69 -16.10
C PHE A 126 15.49 2.51 -16.44
N PRO A 127 14.74 1.93 -15.48
CA PRO A 127 13.98 0.69 -15.71
C PRO A 127 12.93 0.81 -16.83
N ASP A 128 12.38 2.00 -17.05
CA ASP A 128 11.35 2.24 -18.08
C ASP A 128 11.93 2.36 -19.50
N LYS A 129 13.26 2.36 -19.67
CA LYS A 129 13.93 2.43 -20.97
C LYS A 129 14.46 1.06 -21.38
N SER A 130 14.11 0.58 -22.57
CA SER A 130 14.61 -0.70 -23.10
C SER A 130 16.04 -0.62 -23.67
N ASN A 131 16.44 0.54 -24.19
CA ASN A 131 17.75 0.72 -24.82
C ASN A 131 18.88 0.66 -23.78
N TYR A 132 20.01 0.04 -24.17
CA TYR A 132 21.22 -0.07 -23.34
C TYR A 132 22.10 1.18 -23.38
N ILE A 133 21.87 2.11 -24.31
CA ILE A 133 22.49 3.44 -24.33
C ILE A 133 21.40 4.49 -24.34
N SER A 134 21.57 5.51 -23.50
CA SER A 134 20.71 6.69 -23.50
C SER A 134 21.55 7.96 -23.44
N SER A 135 21.29 8.86 -24.39
CA SER A 135 21.85 10.22 -24.38
C SER A 135 20.77 11.21 -23.97
N HIS A 136 21.09 12.11 -23.05
CA HIS A 136 20.17 13.08 -22.47
C HIS A 136 20.76 14.48 -22.61
N THR A 137 19.92 15.41 -23.06
CA THR A 137 20.24 16.82 -23.31
C THR A 137 19.15 17.69 -22.69
N ILE A 138 19.44 18.97 -22.45
CA ILE A 138 18.43 19.94 -22.01
C ILE A 138 17.63 20.38 -23.23
N ARG A 139 16.30 20.43 -23.12
CA ARG A 139 15.41 20.83 -24.22
C ARG A 139 14.38 21.83 -23.74
N ASP A 140 13.97 22.69 -24.66
CA ASP A 140 12.81 23.56 -24.47
C ASP A 140 11.52 22.71 -24.39
N ASP A 141 10.62 23.06 -23.48
CA ASP A 141 9.41 22.27 -23.23
C ASP A 141 8.36 22.43 -24.34
N GLU A 142 8.31 23.59 -25.01
CA GLU A 142 7.31 23.87 -26.06
C GLU A 142 7.80 23.42 -27.43
N THR A 143 9.04 23.77 -27.79
CA THR A 143 9.60 23.55 -29.13
C THR A 143 10.44 22.28 -29.23
N ASN A 144 10.85 21.70 -28.09
CA ASN A 144 11.78 20.57 -28.03
C ASN A 144 13.16 20.88 -28.65
N GLU A 145 13.48 22.16 -28.81
CA GLU A 145 14.77 22.66 -29.28
C GLU A 145 15.86 22.50 -28.20
N HIS A 146 17.13 22.51 -28.62
CA HIS A 146 18.29 22.25 -27.75
C HIS A 146 19.22 23.47 -27.75
N ASP A 147 18.76 24.55 -27.12
CA ASP A 147 19.51 25.81 -27.05
C ASP A 147 20.61 25.78 -25.98
N LEU A 148 20.34 25.10 -24.86
CA LEU A 148 21.27 24.93 -23.74
C LEU A 148 22.18 23.72 -23.97
N LYS A 149 23.29 23.93 -24.70
CA LYS A 149 24.14 22.86 -25.27
C LYS A 149 25.28 22.37 -24.38
N ASP A 150 25.50 23.02 -23.25
CA ASP A 150 26.71 22.87 -22.44
C ASP A 150 26.74 21.61 -21.56
N PHE A 151 25.61 20.88 -21.48
CA PHE A 151 25.55 19.61 -20.76
C PHE A 151 25.05 18.50 -21.67
N GLN A 152 25.76 17.37 -21.66
CA GLN A 152 25.30 16.13 -22.27
C GLN A 152 25.64 14.95 -21.38
N PHE A 153 24.62 14.14 -21.09
CA PHE A 153 24.76 12.93 -20.28
C PHE A 153 24.57 11.70 -21.16
N VAL A 154 25.48 10.74 -21.08
CA VAL A 154 25.40 9.46 -21.77
C VAL A 154 25.48 8.35 -20.73
N PHE A 155 24.47 7.48 -20.70
CA PHE A 155 24.44 6.32 -19.82
C PHE A 155 24.43 5.05 -20.67
N ILE A 156 25.41 4.19 -20.41
CA ILE A 156 25.57 2.87 -21.00
C ILE A 156 25.23 1.84 -19.92
N GLU A 157 24.06 1.22 -20.00
CA GLU A 157 23.56 0.23 -19.04
C GLU A 157 23.86 -1.19 -19.56
N LEU A 158 25.00 -1.76 -19.13
CA LEU A 158 25.48 -3.08 -19.56
C LEU A 158 24.49 -4.20 -19.24
N SER A 159 23.71 -4.05 -18.17
CA SER A 159 22.62 -4.98 -17.80
C SER A 159 21.62 -5.20 -18.94
N LYS A 160 21.38 -4.18 -19.78
CA LYS A 160 20.46 -4.22 -20.92
C LYS A 160 21.12 -4.61 -22.24
N PHE A 161 22.45 -4.72 -22.29
CA PHE A 161 23.15 -5.08 -23.51
C PHE A 161 22.87 -6.55 -23.88
N PRO A 162 22.22 -6.82 -25.03
CA PRO A 162 21.64 -8.14 -25.30
C PRO A 162 22.59 -9.14 -25.98
N LYS A 163 23.73 -8.66 -26.51
CA LYS A 163 24.64 -9.48 -27.33
C LYS A 163 25.73 -10.10 -26.47
N ASN A 164 25.92 -11.41 -26.60
CA ASN A 164 26.88 -12.19 -25.80
C ASN A 164 27.89 -12.97 -26.64
N LYS A 165 27.90 -12.79 -27.96
CA LYS A 165 28.88 -13.38 -28.87
C LYS A 165 29.47 -12.33 -29.80
N VAL A 166 30.75 -12.48 -30.14
CA VAL A 166 31.46 -11.52 -31.00
C VAL A 166 30.82 -11.41 -32.39
N GLU A 167 30.28 -12.50 -32.94
CA GLU A 167 29.65 -12.51 -34.27
C GLU A 167 28.36 -11.68 -34.34
N GLN A 168 27.74 -11.37 -33.19
CA GLN A 168 26.54 -10.55 -33.13
C GLN A 168 26.86 -9.05 -33.20
N LEU A 169 28.12 -8.66 -33.00
CA LEU A 169 28.55 -7.27 -32.88
C LEU A 169 28.61 -6.62 -34.26
N THR A 170 27.83 -5.56 -34.43
CA THR A 170 27.66 -4.88 -35.73
C THR A 170 28.47 -3.60 -35.82
N ASN A 171 28.64 -2.87 -34.71
CA ASN A 171 29.29 -1.55 -34.70
C ASN A 171 30.32 -1.42 -33.55
N ILE A 172 31.12 -0.36 -33.58
CA ILE A 172 32.22 -0.17 -32.63
C ILE A 172 31.73 0.01 -31.18
N VAL A 173 30.60 0.69 -31.00
CA VAL A 173 29.98 0.91 -29.69
C VAL A 173 29.56 -0.41 -29.03
N GLU A 174 29.00 -1.34 -29.81
CA GLU A 174 28.68 -2.68 -29.33
C GLU A 174 29.92 -3.48 -28.94
N ARG A 175 31.05 -3.29 -29.64
CA ARG A 175 32.33 -3.91 -29.26
C ARG A 175 32.88 -3.33 -27.96
N TRP A 176 32.71 -2.03 -27.70
CA TRP A 176 33.00 -1.44 -26.39
C TRP A 176 32.09 -2.02 -25.28
N CYS A 177 30.78 -2.13 -25.54
CA CYS A 177 29.84 -2.73 -24.57
C CYS A 177 30.19 -4.19 -24.28
N PHE A 178 30.55 -4.96 -25.31
CA PHE A 178 31.01 -6.34 -25.17
C PHE A 178 32.29 -6.42 -24.34
N PHE A 179 33.28 -5.55 -24.62
CA PHE A 179 34.51 -5.45 -23.83
C PHE A 179 34.21 -5.23 -22.34
N PHE A 180 33.41 -4.22 -21.99
CA PHE A 180 33.10 -3.95 -20.59
C PHE A 180 32.33 -5.08 -19.90
N LYS A 181 31.47 -5.78 -20.63
CA LYS A 181 30.61 -6.82 -20.06
C LYS A 181 31.28 -8.19 -19.96
N TYR A 182 32.10 -8.57 -20.94
CA TYR A 182 32.58 -9.94 -21.17
C TYR A 182 34.09 -10.06 -21.34
N ALA A 183 34.90 -9.05 -21.00
CA ALA A 183 36.35 -9.12 -21.21
C ALA A 183 36.99 -10.34 -20.51
N ASP A 184 36.61 -10.64 -19.28
CA ASP A 184 37.08 -11.76 -18.47
C ASP A 184 36.61 -13.13 -19.00
N GLU A 185 35.56 -13.17 -19.82
CA GLU A 185 35.06 -14.37 -20.50
C GLU A 185 35.61 -14.50 -21.94
N THR A 186 36.32 -13.49 -22.44
CA THR A 186 36.75 -13.44 -23.84
C THR A 186 37.88 -14.43 -24.12
N THR A 187 37.71 -15.26 -25.14
CA THR A 187 38.75 -16.20 -25.58
C THR A 187 39.79 -15.55 -26.50
N ASP A 188 40.93 -16.22 -26.72
CA ASP A 188 41.93 -15.75 -27.70
C ASP A 188 41.40 -15.70 -29.14
N GLU A 189 40.43 -16.55 -29.49
CA GLU A 189 39.80 -16.53 -30.80
C GLU A 189 38.85 -15.33 -30.95
N ASP A 190 38.06 -15.04 -29.92
CA ASP A 190 37.20 -13.87 -29.86
C ASP A 190 38.03 -12.58 -29.93
N LEU A 191 39.14 -12.51 -29.21
CA LEU A 191 40.05 -11.37 -29.27
C LEU A 191 40.63 -11.18 -30.67
N LYS A 192 40.98 -12.25 -31.40
CA LYS A 192 41.45 -12.14 -32.80
C LYS A 192 40.38 -11.54 -33.71
N LYS A 193 39.11 -11.93 -33.55
CA LYS A 193 37.98 -11.37 -34.31
C LYS A 193 37.79 -9.89 -33.97
N ILE A 194 37.75 -9.54 -32.69
CA ILE A 194 37.64 -8.15 -32.23
C ILE A 194 38.80 -7.31 -32.75
N ALA A 195 40.04 -7.80 -32.65
CA ALA A 195 41.24 -7.08 -33.07
C ALA A 195 41.28 -6.76 -34.57
N LYS A 196 40.68 -7.63 -35.40
CA LYS A 196 40.61 -7.43 -36.85
C LYS A 196 39.77 -6.21 -37.23
N GLU A 197 38.68 -5.98 -36.49
CA GLU A 197 37.71 -4.93 -36.80
C GLU A 197 37.89 -3.68 -35.94
N ALA A 198 38.39 -3.85 -34.71
CA ALA A 198 38.61 -2.80 -33.72
C ALA A 198 39.98 -2.96 -33.03
N PRO A 199 41.10 -2.63 -33.72
CA PRO A 199 42.44 -2.75 -33.15
C PRO A 199 42.62 -1.96 -31.85
N ILE A 200 41.89 -0.88 -31.66
CA ILE A 200 41.95 -0.07 -30.43
C ILE A 200 41.40 -0.82 -29.21
N ILE A 201 40.34 -1.62 -29.38
CA ILE A 201 39.77 -2.42 -28.30
C ILE A 201 40.74 -3.54 -27.90
N LYS A 202 41.48 -4.09 -28.88
CA LYS A 202 42.57 -5.03 -28.57
C LYS A 202 43.63 -4.41 -27.64
N LEU A 203 43.97 -3.13 -27.82
CA LEU A 203 44.89 -2.44 -26.90
C LEU A 203 44.31 -2.35 -25.48
N ALA A 204 42.99 -2.22 -25.34
CA ALA A 204 42.34 -2.25 -24.04
C ALA A 204 42.40 -3.65 -23.40
N TYR A 205 42.19 -4.72 -24.17
CA TYR A 205 42.41 -6.11 -23.72
C TYR A 205 43.86 -6.37 -23.32
N ASP A 206 44.82 -5.85 -24.09
CA ASP A 206 46.25 -5.96 -23.83
C ASP A 206 46.64 -5.35 -22.46
N GLU A 207 45.90 -4.36 -21.95
CA GLU A 207 46.11 -3.78 -20.62
C GLU A 207 45.43 -4.59 -19.49
N LEU A 208 44.48 -5.47 -19.83
CA LEU A 208 43.81 -6.40 -18.91
C LEU A 208 44.45 -7.79 -18.89
N ASP A 209 45.42 -8.05 -19.76
CA ASP A 209 46.13 -9.32 -19.83
C ASP A 209 46.87 -9.57 -18.51
N ARG A 210 46.41 -10.57 -17.75
CA ARG A 210 46.88 -10.86 -16.39
C ARG A 210 48.38 -11.11 -16.32
N GLU A 211 48.98 -11.66 -17.39
CA GLU A 211 50.43 -11.92 -17.45
C GLU A 211 51.27 -10.65 -17.43
N ARG A 212 50.67 -9.50 -17.75
CA ARG A 212 51.35 -8.18 -17.78
C ARG A 212 51.23 -7.41 -16.47
N TRP A 213 50.55 -7.97 -15.47
CA TRP A 213 50.34 -7.33 -14.18
C TRP A 213 51.39 -7.76 -13.17
N GLU A 214 51.87 -6.81 -12.37
CA GLU A 214 52.77 -7.11 -11.27
C GLU A 214 52.04 -7.90 -10.19
N GLY A 215 52.74 -8.83 -9.53
CA GLY A 215 52.13 -9.69 -8.50
C GLY A 215 51.42 -8.92 -7.37
N LYS A 216 51.93 -7.74 -7.00
CA LYS A 216 51.28 -6.88 -5.99
C LYS A 216 49.97 -6.28 -6.49
N GLU A 217 49.95 -5.73 -7.71
CA GLU A 217 48.72 -5.17 -8.30
C GLU A 217 47.66 -6.26 -8.50
N LEU A 218 48.10 -7.45 -8.94
CA LEU A 218 47.22 -8.58 -9.13
C LEU A 218 46.63 -9.07 -7.80
N THR A 219 47.41 -9.08 -6.72
CA THR A 219 46.90 -9.43 -5.38
C THR A 219 45.82 -8.45 -4.91
N VAL A 220 45.99 -7.14 -5.18
CA VAL A 220 44.98 -6.12 -4.86
C VAL A 220 43.70 -6.36 -5.66
N TYR A 221 43.82 -6.64 -6.96
CA TYR A 221 42.70 -7.01 -7.82
C TYR A 221 41.95 -8.24 -7.31
N GLU A 222 42.67 -9.34 -7.06
CA GLU A 222 42.09 -10.61 -6.59
C GLU A 222 41.38 -10.45 -5.24
N LYS A 223 41.98 -9.67 -4.33
CA LYS A 223 41.33 -9.31 -3.06
C LYS A 223 40.02 -8.56 -3.29
N ARG A 224 40.00 -7.57 -4.18
CA ARG A 224 38.76 -6.83 -4.47
C ARG A 224 37.68 -7.74 -5.07
N MET A 225 38.06 -8.67 -5.95
CA MET A 225 37.13 -9.67 -6.48
C MET A 225 36.53 -10.55 -5.38
N MET A 226 37.37 -11.04 -4.45
CA MET A 226 36.88 -11.81 -3.29
C MET A 226 35.96 -10.98 -2.39
N ASP A 227 36.30 -9.71 -2.16
CA ASP A 227 35.46 -8.81 -1.36
C ASP A 227 34.09 -8.60 -2.03
N LEU A 228 34.04 -8.42 -3.35
CA LEU A 228 32.79 -8.28 -4.10
C LEU A 228 31.93 -9.55 -4.06
N GLN A 229 32.53 -10.73 -4.25
CA GLN A 229 31.82 -12.01 -4.10
C GLN A 229 31.25 -12.20 -2.70
N LYS A 230 31.99 -11.76 -1.68
CA LYS A 230 31.53 -11.78 -0.29
C LYS A 230 30.40 -10.79 -0.05
N GLU A 231 30.50 -9.57 -0.59
CA GLU A 231 29.44 -8.55 -0.53
C GLU A 231 28.14 -9.08 -1.17
N GLU A 232 28.25 -9.74 -2.34
CA GLU A 232 27.14 -10.37 -3.04
C GLU A 232 26.51 -11.50 -2.22
N GLY A 233 27.30 -12.43 -1.69
CA GLY A 233 26.78 -13.51 -0.84
C GLY A 233 26.14 -13.01 0.46
N ILE A 234 26.65 -11.93 1.06
CA ILE A 234 26.00 -11.28 2.22
C ILE A 234 24.67 -10.66 1.82
N LEU A 235 24.59 -10.03 0.65
CA LEU A 235 23.37 -9.40 0.16
C LEU A 235 22.30 -10.45 -0.16
N GLU A 236 22.68 -11.55 -0.80
CA GLU A 236 21.80 -12.69 -1.09
C GLU A 236 21.24 -13.28 0.21
N TYR A 237 22.10 -13.58 1.19
CA TYR A 237 21.65 -14.06 2.50
C TYR A 237 20.68 -13.10 3.20
N LYS A 238 20.95 -11.80 3.17
CA LYS A 238 20.04 -10.78 3.74
C LYS A 238 18.72 -10.68 2.99
N PHE A 239 18.74 -10.87 1.68
CA PHE A 239 17.54 -10.89 0.86
C PHE A 239 16.68 -12.11 1.19
N GLU A 240 17.28 -13.30 1.30
CA GLU A 240 16.60 -14.53 1.72
C GLU A 240 15.98 -14.39 3.12
N GLU A 241 16.74 -13.92 4.10
CA GLU A 241 16.24 -13.68 5.47
C GLU A 241 15.09 -12.65 5.48
N GLY A 242 15.21 -11.59 4.66
CA GLY A 242 14.17 -10.58 4.49
C GLY A 242 12.88 -11.14 3.88
N MET A 243 13.01 -12.00 2.87
CA MET A 243 11.90 -12.72 2.24
C MET A 243 11.22 -13.68 3.21
N GLU A 244 11.99 -14.46 3.97
CA GLU A 244 11.44 -15.38 4.98
C GLU A 244 10.63 -14.64 6.05
N LYS A 245 11.18 -13.57 6.61
CA LYS A 245 10.46 -12.68 7.55
C LYS A 245 9.24 -12.02 6.92
N GLY A 246 9.31 -11.67 5.63
CA GLY A 246 8.20 -11.12 4.86
C GLY A 246 7.04 -12.11 4.72
N VAL A 247 7.36 -13.37 4.38
CA VAL A 247 6.39 -14.47 4.29
C VAL A 247 5.77 -14.77 5.65
N GLU A 248 6.58 -14.86 6.71
CA GLU A 248 6.09 -15.10 8.08
C GLU A 248 5.09 -14.01 8.51
N LYS A 249 5.45 -12.73 8.33
CA LYS A 249 4.55 -11.61 8.62
C LYS A 249 3.28 -11.64 7.76
N GLY A 250 3.40 -12.01 6.49
CA GLY A 250 2.27 -12.15 5.58
C GLY A 250 1.29 -13.24 6.02
N VAL A 251 1.80 -14.40 6.44
CA VAL A 251 1.00 -15.50 6.98
C VAL A 251 0.30 -15.10 8.27
N GLU A 252 1.00 -14.42 9.18
CA GLU A 252 0.41 -13.98 10.45
C GLU A 252 -0.69 -12.94 10.23
N LYS A 253 -0.45 -11.94 9.37
CA LYS A 253 -1.47 -10.95 8.99
C LYS A 253 -2.70 -11.63 8.37
N GLY A 254 -2.50 -12.58 7.47
CA GLY A 254 -3.59 -13.34 6.85
C GLY A 254 -4.39 -14.19 7.84
N ARG A 255 -3.74 -14.75 8.87
CA ARG A 255 -4.45 -15.46 9.95
C ARG A 255 -5.30 -14.51 10.79
N GLU A 256 -4.77 -13.34 11.11
CA GLU A 256 -5.50 -12.34 11.89
C GLU A 256 -6.71 -11.81 11.12
N GLU A 257 -6.54 -11.45 9.84
CA GLU A 257 -7.64 -11.05 8.96
C GLU A 257 -8.69 -12.15 8.83
N GLY A 258 -8.27 -13.41 8.66
CA GLY A 258 -9.17 -14.56 8.61
C GLY A 258 -9.88 -14.88 9.93
N ARG A 259 -9.31 -14.50 11.09
CA ARG A 259 -9.99 -14.59 12.39
C ARG A 259 -11.08 -13.54 12.48
N LYS A 260 -10.77 -12.29 12.12
CA LYS A 260 -11.73 -11.18 12.16
C LYS A 260 -12.88 -11.40 11.19
N ALA A 261 -12.61 -11.88 9.98
CA ALA A 261 -13.66 -12.26 9.02
C ALA A 261 -14.62 -13.32 9.60
N ARG A 262 -14.10 -14.34 10.30
CA ARG A 262 -14.93 -15.35 10.98
C ARG A 262 -15.75 -14.76 12.13
N GLU A 263 -15.18 -13.86 12.92
CA GLU A 263 -15.90 -13.19 14.02
C GLU A 263 -17.08 -12.35 13.50
N ILE A 264 -16.88 -11.68 12.37
CA ILE A 264 -17.93 -10.92 11.68
C ILE A 264 -19.03 -11.84 11.13
N GLU A 265 -18.67 -12.95 10.48
CA GLU A 265 -19.65 -13.92 9.98
C GLU A 265 -20.47 -14.55 11.12
N MET A 266 -19.82 -14.90 12.24
CA MET A 266 -20.51 -15.38 13.44
C MET A 266 -21.48 -14.33 14.00
N ALA A 267 -21.06 -13.07 14.06
CA ALA A 267 -21.92 -11.98 14.53
C ALA A 267 -23.16 -11.80 13.63
N LYS A 268 -23.00 -11.91 12.30
CA LYS A 268 -24.13 -11.90 11.34
C LYS A 268 -25.09 -13.07 11.55
N ALA A 269 -24.56 -14.28 11.76
CA ALA A 269 -25.39 -15.45 12.03
C ALA A 269 -26.20 -15.30 13.32
N MET A 270 -25.56 -14.88 14.42
CA MET A 270 -26.24 -14.63 15.71
C MET A 270 -27.30 -13.54 15.60
N LEU A 271 -27.04 -12.49 14.83
CA LEU A 271 -28.02 -11.43 14.57
C LEU A 271 -29.25 -11.95 13.80
N ALA A 272 -29.05 -12.84 12.82
CA ALA A 272 -30.15 -13.47 12.09
C ALA A 272 -31.04 -14.33 13.01
N GLU A 273 -30.43 -15.10 13.92
CA GLU A 273 -31.16 -15.86 14.94
C GLU A 273 -31.95 -14.95 15.89
N ALA A 274 -31.34 -13.85 16.36
CA ALA A 274 -32.02 -12.88 17.19
C ALA A 274 -33.25 -12.29 16.48
N LYS A 275 -33.12 -11.93 15.19
CA LYS A 275 -34.25 -11.45 14.37
C LYS A 275 -35.39 -12.46 14.27
N LEU A 276 -35.08 -13.76 14.16
CA LEU A 276 -36.08 -14.82 14.14
C LEU A 276 -36.83 -14.91 15.48
N ILE A 277 -36.11 -14.86 16.60
CA ILE A 277 -36.70 -14.84 17.94
C ILE A 277 -37.62 -13.63 18.08
N PHE A 278 -37.19 -12.44 17.67
CA PHE A 278 -38.00 -11.24 17.69
C PHE A 278 -39.31 -11.36 16.88
N ALA A 279 -39.25 -11.96 15.69
CA ALA A 279 -40.44 -12.19 14.87
C ALA A 279 -41.44 -13.13 15.56
N LEU A 280 -40.96 -14.19 16.23
CA LEU A 280 -41.80 -15.11 17.00
C LEU A 280 -42.48 -14.41 18.19
N LEU A 281 -41.78 -13.50 18.88
CA LEU A 281 -42.34 -12.72 19.99
C LEU A 281 -43.43 -11.76 19.53
N ALA A 282 -43.24 -11.09 18.39
CA ALA A 282 -44.25 -10.22 17.80
C ALA A 282 -45.53 -10.99 17.40
N LEU A 283 -45.37 -12.18 16.84
CA LEU A 283 -46.48 -13.11 16.54
C LEU A 283 -47.22 -13.55 17.82
N GLY A 284 -46.47 -13.91 18.87
CA GLY A 284 -47.05 -14.25 20.18
C GLY A 284 -47.87 -13.11 20.78
N GLY A 285 -47.35 -11.88 20.73
CA GLY A 285 -48.09 -10.68 21.16
C GLY A 285 -49.36 -10.41 20.36
N TYR A 286 -49.32 -10.63 19.04
CA TYR A 286 -50.49 -10.48 18.17
C TYR A 286 -51.57 -11.52 18.47
N ILE A 287 -51.16 -12.78 18.73
CA ILE A 287 -52.07 -13.86 19.13
C ILE A 287 -52.71 -13.55 20.49
N ALA A 288 -51.93 -13.06 21.46
CA ALA A 288 -52.46 -12.66 22.77
C ALA A 288 -53.46 -11.49 22.66
N ASN A 289 -53.18 -10.50 21.81
CA ASN A 289 -54.07 -9.36 21.59
C ASN A 289 -55.39 -9.78 20.90
N THR A 290 -55.31 -10.63 19.86
CA THR A 290 -56.49 -11.17 19.19
C THR A 290 -57.32 -12.05 20.13
N TYR A 291 -56.69 -12.86 20.99
CA TYR A 291 -57.37 -13.60 22.05
C TYR A 291 -58.11 -12.65 23.01
N ASN A 292 -57.46 -11.58 23.48
CA ASN A 292 -58.07 -10.60 24.38
C ASN A 292 -59.25 -9.85 23.74
N ILE A 293 -59.15 -9.49 22.45
CA ILE A 293 -60.25 -8.84 21.71
C ILE A 293 -61.44 -9.79 21.58
N VAL A 294 -61.20 -11.05 21.21
CA VAL A 294 -62.27 -12.06 21.10
C VAL A 294 -62.88 -12.35 22.46
N HIS A 295 -62.06 -12.47 23.51
CA HIS A 295 -62.52 -12.66 24.88
C HIS A 295 -63.38 -11.49 25.34
N ASN A 296 -62.90 -10.25 25.23
CA ASN A 296 -63.66 -9.06 25.63
C ASN A 296 -64.94 -8.87 24.81
N ALA A 297 -64.93 -9.18 23.51
CA ALA A 297 -66.13 -9.16 22.68
C ALA A 297 -67.16 -10.22 23.11
N THR A 298 -66.72 -11.39 23.58
CA THR A 298 -67.62 -12.38 24.19
C THR A 298 -68.16 -11.92 25.54
N THR A 299 -67.35 -11.27 26.37
CA THR A 299 -67.74 -10.77 27.70
C THR A 299 -68.72 -9.59 27.61
N GLU A 300 -68.51 -8.63 26.70
CA GLU A 300 -69.48 -7.56 26.45
C GLU A 300 -70.82 -8.08 25.94
N ARG A 301 -70.80 -9.17 25.16
CA ARG A 301 -72.03 -9.80 24.65
C ARG A 301 -72.83 -10.43 25.79
N THR A 302 -72.18 -11.03 26.79
CA THR A 302 -72.82 -11.52 28.03
C THR A 302 -73.28 -10.37 28.94
N SER A 303 -72.52 -9.27 29.04
CA SER A 303 -72.92 -8.10 29.83
C SER A 303 -74.13 -7.36 29.24
N ARG A 304 -74.21 -7.23 27.90
CA ARG A 304 -75.41 -6.65 27.24
C ARG A 304 -76.63 -7.56 27.33
N HIS A 305 -76.45 -8.88 27.38
CA HIS A 305 -77.56 -9.80 27.66
C HIS A 305 -78.09 -9.62 29.09
N HIS A 306 -77.25 -9.36 30.09
CA HIS A 306 -77.73 -9.05 31.44
C HIS A 306 -78.36 -7.65 31.56
N ALA A 307 -77.81 -6.62 30.89
CA ALA A 307 -78.35 -5.27 30.96
C ALA A 307 -79.67 -5.06 30.19
N THR A 308 -79.99 -5.94 29.22
CA THR A 308 -81.28 -5.89 28.49
C THR A 308 -82.41 -6.64 29.23
N ILE A 309 -82.07 -7.46 30.24
CA ILE A 309 -83.06 -8.24 31.00
C ILE A 309 -83.77 -7.42 32.11
N GLU A 310 -83.26 -6.24 32.49
CA GLU A 310 -83.89 -5.42 33.55
C GLU A 310 -84.87 -4.33 33.08
N TYR A 311 -85.09 -4.12 31.76
CA TYR A 311 -85.91 -2.98 31.29
C TYR A 311 -87.14 -3.29 30.41
N THR A 312 -87.60 -4.54 30.31
CA THR A 312 -88.91 -4.83 29.69
C THR A 312 -89.71 -5.83 30.50
N SER A 313 -90.30 -5.34 31.59
CA SER A 313 -91.53 -5.91 32.12
C SER A 313 -92.73 -5.40 31.31
N ARG A 314 -93.68 -6.29 31.00
CA ARG A 314 -94.92 -6.11 30.20
C ARG A 314 -94.73 -6.29 28.69
N HIS A 315 -94.93 -7.53 28.23
CA HIS A 315 -95.99 -7.97 27.30
C HIS A 315 -95.71 -9.44 26.94
N HIS A 316 -96.73 -10.30 26.98
CA HIS A 316 -96.61 -11.71 26.62
C HIS A 316 -96.33 -11.87 25.12
N ALA A 317 -95.17 -12.43 24.79
CA ALA A 317 -94.91 -13.18 23.55
C ALA A 317 -93.80 -14.20 23.83
N THR A 318 -94.11 -15.47 23.72
CA THR A 318 -93.15 -16.58 23.83
C THR A 318 -92.36 -16.66 22.52
N ILE A 319 -91.05 -16.44 22.57
CA ILE A 319 -90.11 -16.75 21.48
C ILE A 319 -88.95 -17.54 22.11
N GLU A 320 -88.70 -18.75 21.60
CA GLU A 320 -87.59 -19.63 21.98
C GLU A 320 -86.22 -19.03 21.62
N TYR A 321 -85.23 -19.17 22.51
CA TYR A 321 -83.81 -18.94 22.21
C TYR A 321 -82.95 -20.13 22.67
N THR A 322 -82.04 -20.53 21.79
CA THR A 322 -81.06 -21.60 21.93
C THR A 322 -79.90 -21.21 22.85
N SER A 323 -79.48 -22.15 23.70
CA SER A 323 -78.41 -22.02 24.71
C SER A 323 -76.99 -21.87 24.12
N PRO A 324 -76.04 -21.20 24.82
CA PRO A 324 -74.61 -21.25 24.49
C PRO A 324 -73.97 -22.57 24.97
N PRO A 325 -72.84 -23.01 24.38
CA PRO A 325 -72.22 -24.30 24.69
C PRO A 325 -71.48 -24.28 26.05
N PRO A 326 -71.41 -25.41 26.77
CA PRO A 326 -70.75 -25.49 28.08
C PRO A 326 -69.27 -25.85 27.95
N GLY A 327 -68.37 -25.17 28.69
CA GLY A 327 -66.99 -25.67 28.86
C GLY A 327 -65.85 -24.72 29.28
N PHE A 328 -66.07 -23.46 29.68
CA PHE A 328 -64.96 -22.59 30.14
C PHE A 328 -65.25 -22.01 31.52
N THR A 329 -64.36 -22.26 32.50
CA THR A 329 -64.51 -21.73 33.87
C THR A 329 -63.59 -20.53 34.12
N ILE A 330 -63.95 -19.70 35.11
CA ILE A 330 -63.20 -18.50 35.53
C ILE A 330 -61.78 -18.85 36.00
N VAL A 331 -61.55 -20.08 36.46
CA VAL A 331 -60.24 -20.57 36.91
C VAL A 331 -59.29 -20.79 35.72
N ASP A 332 -59.81 -21.20 34.56
CA ASP A 332 -59.01 -21.43 33.34
C ASP A 332 -58.52 -20.12 32.71
N THR A 333 -59.31 -19.05 32.84
CA THR A 333 -58.94 -17.69 32.41
C THR A 333 -57.89 -17.06 33.34
N MET A 334 -57.96 -17.31 34.64
CA MET A 334 -56.94 -16.84 35.60
C MET A 334 -55.59 -17.58 35.44
N ASN A 335 -55.59 -18.88 35.14
CA ASN A 335 -54.37 -19.64 34.88
C ASN A 335 -53.67 -19.24 33.57
N LEU A 336 -54.44 -18.89 32.54
CA LEU A 336 -53.91 -18.34 31.28
C LEU A 336 -53.32 -16.93 31.48
N ALA A 337 -53.94 -16.11 32.34
CA ALA A 337 -53.41 -14.81 32.72
C ALA A 337 -52.07 -14.93 33.50
N PHE A 338 -51.96 -15.83 34.49
CA PHE A 338 -50.71 -16.00 35.25
C PHE A 338 -49.54 -16.55 34.42
N THR A 339 -49.81 -17.45 33.46
CA THR A 339 -48.78 -17.99 32.56
C THR A 339 -48.31 -16.96 31.52
N THR A 340 -49.19 -16.05 31.08
CA THR A 340 -48.83 -14.97 30.15
C THR A 340 -48.05 -13.83 30.82
N THR A 341 -48.33 -13.46 32.08
CA THR A 341 -47.51 -12.48 32.82
C THR A 341 -46.12 -13.02 33.13
N GLY A 342 -46.01 -14.31 33.49
CA GLY A 342 -44.72 -14.97 33.71
C GLY A 342 -43.85 -15.04 32.45
N LEU A 343 -44.48 -15.33 31.30
CA LEU A 343 -43.83 -15.29 29.99
C LEU A 343 -43.38 -13.87 29.65
N MET A 344 -44.21 -12.85 29.88
CA MET A 344 -43.81 -11.45 29.64
C MET A 344 -42.60 -11.04 30.49
N ILE A 345 -42.55 -11.40 31.77
CA ILE A 345 -41.42 -11.07 32.65
C ILE A 345 -40.14 -11.81 32.20
N PHE A 346 -40.25 -13.09 31.84
CA PHE A 346 -39.12 -13.86 31.30
C PHE A 346 -38.60 -13.25 29.99
N LEU A 347 -39.50 -12.82 29.11
CA LEU A 347 -39.15 -12.19 27.84
C LEU A 347 -38.54 -10.80 28.02
N ILE A 348 -39.00 -10.00 28.97
CA ILE A 348 -38.37 -8.73 29.34
C ILE A 348 -36.96 -8.97 29.90
N TYR A 349 -36.78 -10.01 30.72
CA TYR A 349 -35.46 -10.39 31.23
C TYR A 349 -34.52 -10.82 30.09
N VAL A 350 -34.96 -11.69 29.17
CA VAL A 350 -34.18 -12.10 27.99
C VAL A 350 -33.87 -10.90 27.10
N PHE A 351 -34.82 -9.98 26.90
CA PHE A 351 -34.63 -8.76 26.12
C PHE A 351 -33.58 -7.84 26.74
N ASN A 352 -33.68 -7.55 28.04
CA ASN A 352 -32.71 -6.70 28.72
C ASN A 352 -31.31 -7.32 28.76
N THR A 353 -31.22 -8.65 28.89
CA THR A 353 -29.94 -9.36 28.91
C THR A 353 -29.29 -9.39 27.52
N THR A 354 -30.08 -9.61 26.46
CA THR A 354 -29.58 -9.56 25.07
C THR A 354 -29.23 -8.13 24.65
N PHE A 355 -30.02 -7.13 25.03
CA PHE A 355 -29.74 -5.72 24.78
C PHE A 355 -28.45 -5.25 25.47
N SER A 356 -28.27 -5.60 26.75
CA SER A 356 -27.04 -5.29 27.50
C SER A 356 -25.81 -5.99 26.90
N TRP A 357 -25.96 -7.22 26.42
CA TRP A 357 -24.90 -7.94 25.72
C TRP A 357 -24.55 -7.27 24.37
N CYS A 358 -25.55 -6.82 23.62
CA CYS A 358 -25.36 -6.06 22.37
C CYS A 358 -24.64 -4.73 22.62
N GLU A 359 -25.00 -3.96 23.66
CA GLU A 359 -24.30 -2.70 24.00
C GLU A 359 -22.83 -2.93 24.40
N LYS A 360 -22.56 -4.02 25.12
CA LYS A 360 -21.20 -4.40 25.51
C LYS A 360 -20.37 -4.82 24.30
N LYS A 361 -20.97 -5.53 23.34
CA LYS A 361 -20.32 -5.85 22.06
C LYS A 361 -20.13 -4.61 21.19
N GLU A 362 -21.09 -3.69 21.13
CA GLU A 362 -20.93 -2.42 20.41
C GLU A 362 -19.76 -1.60 20.95
N SER A 363 -19.57 -1.57 22.27
CA SER A 363 -18.43 -0.88 22.90
C SER A 363 -17.09 -1.53 22.52
N SER A 364 -17.04 -2.87 22.53
CA SER A 364 -15.86 -3.63 22.06
C SER A 364 -15.56 -3.39 20.57
N TRP A 365 -16.59 -3.26 19.73
CA TRP A 365 -16.43 -3.01 18.29
C TRP A 365 -15.97 -1.58 18.01
N LYS A 366 -16.39 -0.61 18.85
CA LYS A 366 -15.87 0.77 18.78
C LYS A 366 -14.39 0.83 19.13
N GLU A 367 -13.95 0.11 20.17
CA GLU A 367 -12.52 0.05 20.53
C GLU A 367 -11.68 -0.59 19.42
N GLU A 368 -12.18 -1.66 18.79
CA GLU A 368 -11.50 -2.29 17.64
C GLU A 368 -11.49 -1.36 16.42
N LEU A 369 -12.59 -0.66 16.11
CA LEU A 369 -12.67 0.32 15.03
C LEU A 369 -11.67 1.47 15.24
N ASP A 370 -11.54 1.97 16.47
CA ASP A 370 -10.58 3.02 16.83
C ASP A 370 -9.13 2.54 16.66
N SER A 371 -8.84 1.29 17.02
CA SER A 371 -7.54 0.66 16.77
C SER A 371 -7.23 0.59 15.27
N TYR A 372 -8.20 0.20 14.46
CA TYR A 372 -8.10 0.14 13.00
C TYR A 372 -7.87 1.51 12.36
N ILE A 373 -8.59 2.54 12.82
CA ILE A 373 -8.41 3.91 12.35
C ILE A 373 -6.99 4.39 12.64
N LYS A 374 -6.48 4.09 13.84
CA LYS A 374 -5.11 4.45 14.26
C LYS A 374 -4.04 3.77 13.41
N GLU A 375 -4.22 2.50 13.07
CA GLU A 375 -3.31 1.75 12.22
C GLU A 375 -3.34 2.23 10.77
N LYS A 376 -4.54 2.53 10.23
CA LYS A 376 -4.71 3.15 8.91
C LYS A 376 -3.97 4.48 8.81
N ASP A 377 -4.08 5.34 9.82
CA ASP A 377 -3.43 6.65 9.83
C ASP A 377 -1.91 6.54 9.94
N LYS A 378 -1.40 5.53 10.66
CA LYS A 378 0.03 5.19 10.69
C LYS A 378 0.54 4.77 9.31
N LEU A 379 -0.14 3.83 8.64
CA LEU A 379 0.23 3.37 7.30
C LEU A 379 0.15 4.50 6.26
N LYS A 380 -0.84 5.39 6.37
CA LYS A 380 -0.94 6.61 5.54
C LYS A 380 0.21 7.60 5.80
N GLY A 381 0.75 7.62 7.03
CA GLY A 381 1.99 8.32 7.36
C GLY A 381 3.21 7.71 6.68
N GLU A 382 3.39 6.39 6.81
CA GLU A 382 4.50 5.65 6.20
C GLU A 382 4.48 5.74 4.66
N LEU A 383 3.29 5.67 4.04
CA LEU A 383 3.08 5.85 2.60
C LEU A 383 3.60 7.21 2.09
N ARG A 384 3.49 8.28 2.89
CA ARG A 384 4.01 9.61 2.53
C ARG A 384 5.55 9.69 2.58
N HIS A 385 6.20 8.79 3.32
CA HIS A 385 7.66 8.72 3.41
C HIS A 385 8.29 7.80 2.35
N LEU A 386 7.54 6.84 1.82
CA LEU A 386 8.01 5.90 0.79
C LEU A 386 7.78 6.48 -0.63
N GLN A 387 8.71 7.31 -1.11
CA GLN A 387 8.68 7.89 -2.47
C GLN A 387 9.12 6.92 -3.61
N ASN A 388 8.73 5.64 -3.60
CA ASN A 388 9.05 4.69 -4.68
C ASN A 388 7.80 3.91 -5.14
N ARG A 389 7.53 3.92 -6.46
CA ARG A 389 6.25 3.55 -7.09
C ARG A 389 5.73 2.12 -6.87
N VAL A 390 6.58 1.15 -6.52
CA VAL A 390 6.14 -0.27 -6.48
C VAL A 390 5.52 -0.67 -5.13
N GLU A 391 6.03 -0.17 -3.99
CA GLU A 391 5.40 -0.41 -2.68
C GLU A 391 4.16 0.48 -2.46
N ILE A 392 4.09 1.62 -3.15
CA ILE A 392 2.96 2.55 -3.07
C ILE A 392 1.67 1.90 -3.58
N ASP A 393 1.70 1.16 -4.68
CA ASP A 393 0.47 0.60 -5.28
C ASP A 393 -0.13 -0.49 -4.40
N LEU A 394 0.70 -1.37 -3.83
CA LEU A 394 0.24 -2.43 -2.93
C LEU A 394 -0.31 -1.87 -1.61
N LEU A 395 0.38 -0.90 -1.01
CA LEU A 395 -0.10 -0.23 0.21
C LEU A 395 -1.34 0.62 -0.06
N SER A 396 -1.43 1.28 -1.22
CA SER A 396 -2.62 2.06 -1.60
C SER A 396 -3.83 1.17 -1.81
N GLN A 397 -3.64 0.00 -2.43
CA GLN A 397 -4.69 -1.00 -2.59
C GLN A 397 -5.17 -1.53 -1.23
N GLN A 398 -4.26 -1.88 -0.32
CA GLN A 398 -4.61 -2.33 1.03
C GLN A 398 -5.35 -1.25 1.84
N VAL A 399 -4.91 0.01 1.76
CA VAL A 399 -5.57 1.14 2.42
C VAL A 399 -6.97 1.38 1.84
N HIS A 400 -7.15 1.20 0.53
CA HIS A 400 -8.44 1.34 -0.13
C HIS A 400 -9.42 0.23 0.28
N GLU A 401 -8.98 -1.03 0.29
CA GLU A 401 -9.79 -2.18 0.73
C GLU A 401 -10.22 -2.03 2.20
N MET A 402 -9.30 -1.62 3.09
CA MET A 402 -9.63 -1.31 4.48
C MET A 402 -10.65 -0.16 4.62
N SER A 403 -10.63 0.81 3.72
CA SER A 403 -11.59 1.92 3.72
C SER A 403 -13.00 1.44 3.34
N LEU A 404 -13.11 0.58 2.33
CA LEU A 404 -14.39 0.01 1.89
C LEU A 404 -15.00 -0.87 2.99
N GLN A 405 -14.17 -1.67 3.65
CA GLN A 405 -14.62 -2.54 4.73
C GLN A 405 -15.12 -1.73 5.94
N ASN A 406 -14.41 -0.67 6.34
CA ASN A 406 -14.85 0.23 7.42
C ASN A 406 -16.15 0.95 7.10
N GLN A 407 -16.34 1.38 5.85
CA GLN A 407 -17.57 2.02 5.41
C GLN A 407 -18.75 1.05 5.49
N SER A 408 -18.56 -0.19 5.02
CA SER A 408 -19.57 -1.25 5.14
C SER A 408 -19.97 -1.51 6.60
N TYR A 409 -19.01 -1.60 7.53
CA TYR A 409 -19.34 -1.80 8.94
C TYR A 409 -20.09 -0.61 9.55
N THR A 410 -19.71 0.60 9.18
CA THR A 410 -20.36 1.83 9.70
C THR A 410 -21.81 1.93 9.23
N GLU A 411 -22.07 1.62 7.96
CA GLU A 411 -23.42 1.60 7.39
C GLU A 411 -24.28 0.48 7.99
N GLU A 412 -23.72 -0.71 8.18
CA GLU A 412 -24.43 -1.85 8.78
C GLU A 412 -24.77 -1.59 10.25
N ILE A 413 -23.84 -1.04 11.05
CA ILE A 413 -24.10 -0.61 12.44
C ILE A 413 -25.16 0.49 12.48
N GLY A 414 -25.09 1.47 11.58
CA GLY A 414 -26.07 2.55 11.48
C GLY A 414 -27.49 2.04 11.21
N ARG A 415 -27.62 1.13 10.24
CA ARG A 415 -28.89 0.46 9.92
C ARG A 415 -29.43 -0.34 11.10
N LEU A 416 -28.57 -1.08 11.80
CA LEU A 416 -28.98 -1.88 12.95
C LEU A 416 -29.45 -1.01 14.12
N ARG A 417 -28.81 0.13 14.38
CA ARG A 417 -29.28 1.09 15.39
C ARG A 417 -30.67 1.64 15.08
N GLU A 418 -30.95 1.93 13.81
CA GLU A 418 -32.26 2.46 13.40
C GLU A 418 -33.36 1.40 13.49
N GLU A 419 -33.07 0.16 13.09
CA GLU A 419 -33.97 -0.99 13.27
C GLU A 419 -34.29 -1.22 14.76
N LEU A 420 -33.28 -1.13 15.64
CA LEU A 420 -33.44 -1.30 17.09
C LEU A 420 -34.24 -0.16 17.73
N ARG A 421 -34.00 1.09 17.30
CA ARG A 421 -34.72 2.28 17.79
C ARG A 421 -36.20 2.25 17.41
N SER A 422 -36.49 1.97 16.14
CA SER A 422 -37.86 1.83 15.66
C SER A 422 -38.63 0.74 16.42
N PHE A 423 -37.97 -0.37 16.71
CA PHE A 423 -38.59 -1.46 17.46
C PHE A 423 -38.89 -1.06 18.92
N ARG A 424 -37.95 -0.38 19.58
CA ARG A 424 -38.13 0.15 20.96
C ARG A 424 -39.31 1.11 21.05
N GLU A 425 -39.45 2.01 20.07
CA GLU A 425 -40.54 2.98 20.01
C GLU A 425 -41.90 2.30 19.76
N SER A 426 -41.96 1.32 18.86
CA SER A 426 -43.16 0.53 18.59
C SER A 426 -43.60 -0.27 19.82
N PHE A 427 -42.65 -0.93 20.50
CA PHE A 427 -42.91 -1.69 21.71
C PHE A 427 -43.40 -0.81 22.87
N SER A 428 -42.75 0.35 23.07
CA SER A 428 -43.20 1.33 24.08
C SER A 428 -44.60 1.86 23.80
N THR A 429 -44.93 2.07 22.53
CA THR A 429 -46.26 2.56 22.11
C THR A 429 -47.34 1.50 22.35
N GLN A 430 -47.06 0.23 22.03
CA GLN A 430 -47.98 -0.87 22.32
C GLN A 430 -48.21 -1.05 23.83
N MET A 431 -47.15 -1.01 24.64
CA MET A 431 -47.27 -1.11 26.10
C MET A 431 -48.07 0.04 26.71
N ASN A 432 -47.91 1.27 26.20
CA ASN A 432 -48.69 2.43 26.64
C ASN A 432 -50.16 2.35 26.19
N SER A 433 -50.44 1.78 25.02
CA SER A 433 -51.83 1.60 24.56
C SER A 433 -52.62 0.60 25.43
N VAL A 434 -51.93 -0.40 25.99
CA VAL A 434 -52.50 -1.40 26.91
C VAL A 434 -52.77 -0.80 28.30
N SER A 435 -51.92 0.10 28.79
CA SER A 435 -52.17 0.78 30.08
C SER A 435 -53.27 1.85 30.01
N THR A 436 -53.47 2.48 28.85
CA THR A 436 -54.50 3.53 28.69
C THR A 436 -55.92 2.96 28.56
N GLN A 437 -56.08 1.70 28.13
CA GLN A 437 -57.39 1.02 28.08
C GLN A 437 -57.92 0.59 29.47
N GLN A 438 -57.16 0.77 30.55
CA GLN A 438 -57.62 0.50 31.93
C GLN A 438 -58.14 1.73 32.69
N VAL A 439 -58.16 2.93 32.10
CA VAL A 439 -58.67 4.14 32.79
C VAL A 439 -60.00 4.58 32.18
N VAL A 440 -61.10 4.17 32.82
CA VAL A 440 -62.45 4.71 32.59
C VAL A 440 -62.56 6.08 33.30
N PRO A 441 -63.08 7.14 32.68
CA PRO A 441 -63.26 8.43 33.34
C PRO A 441 -64.45 8.38 34.30
N GLY A 442 -64.20 8.62 35.59
CA GLY A 442 -65.22 8.76 36.62
C GLY A 442 -66.09 10.00 36.40
N ARG A 443 -67.42 9.83 36.51
CA ARG A 443 -68.39 10.92 36.66
C ARG A 443 -68.42 11.36 38.13
N ASP A 444 -68.23 12.65 38.36
CA ASP A 444 -68.58 13.33 39.61
C ASP A 444 -70.11 13.47 39.76
N ASN A 445 -70.64 13.20 40.96
CA ASN A 445 -71.49 14.14 41.70
C ASN A 445 -71.82 13.68 43.14
N VAL A 446 -71.22 14.40 44.11
CA VAL A 446 -71.82 15.07 45.28
C VAL A 446 -72.76 14.28 46.23
N PHE A 447 -72.36 14.13 47.50
CA PHE A 447 -73.02 14.78 48.66
C PHE A 447 -72.22 14.70 49.99
N ASN A 448 -71.95 15.89 50.54
CA ASN A 448 -71.71 16.33 51.93
C ASN A 448 -70.46 15.93 52.76
N SER A 449 -69.68 16.98 53.02
CA SER A 449 -68.71 17.22 54.11
C SER A 449 -69.39 17.39 55.50
N PRO A 450 -68.64 17.46 56.63
CA PRO A 450 -67.98 18.74 56.98
C PRO A 450 -66.57 18.64 57.61
N SER A 451 -65.72 19.58 57.16
CA SER A 451 -64.72 20.38 57.89
C SER A 451 -63.87 19.76 59.02
N THR A 452 -62.54 19.86 58.88
CA THR A 452 -61.75 20.80 59.72
C THR A 452 -60.38 21.11 59.10
N ASN A 453 -60.03 22.40 59.14
CA ASN A 453 -58.75 23.00 58.78
C ASN A 453 -57.58 22.44 59.60
N CYS A 454 -56.37 22.40 59.02
CA CYS A 454 -55.25 23.14 59.59
C CYS A 454 -54.05 23.25 58.64
N THR A 455 -53.57 24.48 58.56
CA THR A 455 -52.41 25.06 57.88
C THR A 455 -51.06 24.75 58.54
N HIS A 456 -49.98 25.02 57.77
CA HIS A 456 -48.54 25.08 58.13
C HIS A 456 -47.89 23.71 58.33
N LEU A 457 -46.76 23.36 57.69
CA LEU A 457 -45.53 24.09 57.35
C LEU A 457 -44.90 23.51 56.07
#